data_AF-A0A6G0UDS6-F1
#
_entry.id   AF-A0A6G0UDS6-F1
#
_cell.length_a   1.000
_cell.length_b   1.000
_cell.length_c   1.000
_cell.angle_alpha   90.00
_cell.angle_beta   90.00
_cell.angle_gamma   90.00
#
_symmetry.space_group_name_H-M   'P 1'
#
loop_
_entity.id
_entity.type
_entity.pdbx_description
1 polymer ?
#
loop_
_entity_poly.entity_id
_entity_poly.type
_entity_poly.pdbx_seq_one_letter_code
_entity_poly.pdbx_strand_id
1 'polypeptide(L)'
;MHALDHKEIEERILEACTKTDVIIVEGNMISEINNIVKLTDHIVFITMDRDSCEKRRKTRIYELARLPGYFDQIVWPSYLSHYETAKRLETQGVSISFQSGTDPLDDVIQRTLMAFEKKLWYFIKVQPSQIDMKKLENFVTLPNCGAISTFIETTRNNFKDKKVISLEYECSESTAYEEIRKICQETRKKFLDIERIAIVHRIGKVGVGEYSIVIVTSSPHRKEAIEATSFLIDMIKSCVPIFKKEIYEDGSNS
;
A
#
# COMPACT_ATOMS: atom_id res chain seq x y z
N MET A 1 -25.40 1.95 -18.05
CA MET A 1 -24.09 2.35 -17.50
C MET A 1 -24.18 2.15 -16.00
N HIS A 2 -23.80 0.97 -15.50
CA HIS A 2 -23.70 0.77 -14.06
C HIS A 2 -22.60 1.71 -13.56
N ALA A 3 -22.92 2.56 -12.59
CA ALA A 3 -21.90 3.33 -11.89
C ALA A 3 -20.86 2.33 -11.35
N LEU A 4 -19.57 2.67 -11.44
CA LEU A 4 -18.51 1.88 -10.85
C LEU A 4 -18.79 1.73 -9.35
N ASP A 5 -18.94 0.49 -8.87
CA ASP A 5 -19.01 0.22 -7.44
C ASP A 5 -17.60 0.36 -6.86
N HIS A 6 -17.30 1.55 -6.32
CA HIS A 6 -16.02 1.85 -5.72
C HIS A 6 -15.69 0.92 -4.55
N LYS A 7 -16.72 0.40 -3.86
CA LYS A 7 -16.56 -0.52 -2.74
C LYS A 7 -16.12 -1.90 -3.21
N GLU A 8 -16.70 -2.38 -4.31
CA GLU A 8 -16.29 -3.66 -4.91
C GLU A 8 -14.82 -3.64 -5.34
N ILE A 9 -14.34 -2.52 -5.92
CA ILE A 9 -12.93 -2.39 -6.30
C ILE A 9 -12.01 -2.39 -5.07
N GLU A 10 -12.41 -1.66 -4.01
CA GLU A 10 -11.68 -1.62 -2.75
C GLU A 10 -11.55 -3.04 -2.14
N GLU A 11 -12.65 -3.77 -2.05
CA GLU A 11 -12.68 -5.15 -1.53
C GLU A 11 -11.76 -6.07 -2.34
N ARG A 12 -11.77 -5.95 -3.68
CA ARG A 12 -10.89 -6.74 -4.56
C ARG A 12 -9.41 -6.40 -4.39
N ILE A 13 -9.07 -5.13 -4.15
CA ILE A 13 -7.69 -4.71 -3.85
C ILE A 13 -7.24 -5.33 -2.52
N LEU A 14 -8.05 -5.19 -1.47
CA LEU A 14 -7.73 -5.73 -0.15
C LEU A 14 -7.57 -7.27 -0.19
N GLU A 15 -8.47 -7.97 -0.88
CA GLU A 15 -8.34 -9.42 -1.07
C GLU A 15 -7.03 -9.78 -1.79
N ALA A 16 -6.67 -9.04 -2.85
CA ALA A 16 -5.44 -9.25 -3.59
C ALA A 16 -4.17 -8.97 -2.73
N CYS A 17 -4.23 -8.03 -1.78
CA CYS A 17 -3.11 -7.72 -0.87
C CYS A 17 -2.72 -8.93 -0.01
N THR A 18 -3.70 -9.78 0.33
CA THR A 18 -3.43 -11.00 1.10
C THR A 18 -2.71 -12.08 0.29
N LYS A 19 -2.88 -12.08 -1.05
CA LYS A 19 -2.41 -13.15 -1.95
C LYS A 19 -1.15 -12.78 -2.73
N THR A 20 -0.96 -11.50 -3.01
CA THR A 20 0.08 -10.99 -3.92
C THR A 20 0.85 -9.84 -3.27
N ASP A 21 2.04 -9.55 -3.78
CA ASP A 21 2.88 -8.45 -3.27
C ASP A 21 2.78 -7.19 -4.10
N VAL A 22 2.35 -7.33 -5.35
CA VAL A 22 2.23 -6.23 -6.31
C VAL A 22 0.85 -6.34 -6.94
N ILE A 23 0.12 -5.24 -6.89
CA ILE A 23 -1.21 -5.11 -7.49
C ILE A 23 -1.15 -3.93 -8.45
N ILE A 24 -1.58 -4.16 -9.68
CA ILE A 24 -1.73 -3.12 -10.69
C ILE A 24 -3.21 -2.83 -10.84
N VAL A 25 -3.60 -1.59 -10.56
CA VAL A 25 -4.96 -1.09 -10.76
C VAL A 25 -4.93 -0.17 -11.99
N GLU A 26 -5.73 -0.49 -13.01
CA GLU A 26 -5.83 0.28 -14.24
C GLU A 26 -7.22 0.92 -14.38
N GLY A 27 -7.27 2.19 -14.78
CA GLY A 27 -8.52 2.91 -14.99
C GLY A 27 -8.35 4.42 -15.20
N ASN A 28 -9.33 5.05 -15.83
CA ASN A 28 -9.25 6.46 -16.24
C ASN A 28 -9.56 7.48 -15.12
N MET A 29 -10.08 7.03 -13.97
CA MET A 29 -10.53 7.89 -12.86
C MET A 29 -9.96 7.46 -11.50
N ILE A 30 -8.88 6.68 -11.49
CA ILE A 30 -8.29 6.16 -10.24
C ILE A 30 -7.93 7.30 -9.28
N SER A 31 -7.39 8.41 -9.81
CA SER A 31 -7.02 9.60 -9.03
C SER A 31 -8.21 10.32 -8.40
N GLU A 32 -9.45 9.98 -8.75
CA GLU A 32 -10.66 10.64 -8.22
C GLU A 32 -11.35 9.80 -7.13
N ILE A 33 -10.92 8.54 -6.99
CA ILE A 33 -11.50 7.61 -6.04
C ILE A 33 -10.61 7.62 -4.80
N ASN A 34 -10.96 8.47 -3.83
CA ASN A 34 -10.15 8.72 -2.63
C ASN A 34 -9.70 7.42 -1.92
N ASN A 35 -10.58 6.42 -1.79
CA ASN A 35 -10.23 5.15 -1.13
C ASN A 35 -9.13 4.40 -1.88
N ILE A 36 -9.18 4.38 -3.22
CA ILE A 36 -8.14 3.74 -4.03
C ILE A 36 -6.83 4.52 -3.92
N VAL A 37 -6.88 5.86 -4.02
CA VAL A 37 -5.70 6.72 -3.87
C VAL A 37 -5.00 6.48 -2.53
N LYS A 38 -5.77 6.32 -1.44
CA LYS A 38 -5.23 6.02 -0.11
C LYS A 38 -4.59 4.65 0.00
N LEU A 39 -5.03 3.66 -0.79
CA LEU A 39 -4.47 2.31 -0.83
C LEU A 39 -3.25 2.21 -1.76
N THR A 40 -3.14 3.05 -2.80
CA THR A 40 -2.01 3.01 -3.74
C THR A 40 -0.71 3.58 -3.17
N ASP A 41 0.41 2.88 -3.35
CA ASP A 41 1.76 3.39 -3.07
C ASP A 41 2.23 4.42 -4.11
N HIS A 42 1.85 4.21 -5.37
CA HIS A 42 2.26 5.06 -6.48
C HIS A 42 1.20 5.05 -7.58
N ILE A 43 0.94 6.21 -8.16
CA ILE A 43 0.05 6.36 -9.32
C ILE A 43 0.88 6.77 -10.54
N VAL A 44 0.69 6.05 -11.65
CA VAL A 44 1.26 6.43 -12.95
C VAL A 44 0.15 7.05 -13.78
N PHE A 45 0.27 8.34 -14.06
CA PHE A 45 -0.68 9.06 -14.91
C PHE A 45 -0.09 9.20 -16.32
N ILE A 46 -0.77 8.61 -17.31
CA ILE A 46 -0.34 8.73 -18.71
C ILE A 46 -0.88 10.05 -19.29
N THR A 47 0.02 10.97 -19.61
CA THR A 47 -0.31 12.25 -20.24
C THR A 47 -0.38 12.12 -21.75
N MET A 48 -1.22 12.92 -22.37
CA MET A 48 -1.37 13.00 -23.82
C MET A 48 -1.53 14.45 -24.24
N ASP A 49 -0.88 14.84 -25.33
CA ASP A 49 -1.19 16.09 -26.01
C ASP A 49 -2.52 15.98 -26.79
N ARG A 50 -3.11 17.13 -27.09
CA ARG A 50 -4.43 17.23 -27.72
C ARG A 50 -4.46 16.53 -29.08
N ASP A 51 -3.46 16.79 -29.91
CA ASP A 51 -3.42 16.34 -31.30
C ASP A 51 -3.25 14.83 -31.38
N SER A 52 -2.38 14.26 -30.54
CA SER A 52 -2.20 12.82 -30.41
C SER A 52 -3.46 12.13 -29.89
N CYS A 53 -4.16 12.72 -28.91
CA CYS A 53 -5.41 12.19 -28.39
C CYS A 53 -6.51 12.18 -29.47
N GLU A 54 -6.65 13.28 -30.21
CA GLU A 54 -7.60 13.42 -31.31
C GLU A 54 -7.32 12.39 -32.42
N LYS A 55 -6.05 12.25 -32.82
CA LYS A 55 -5.60 11.26 -33.82
C LYS A 55 -5.93 9.83 -33.39
N ARG A 56 -5.64 9.45 -32.15
CA ARG A 56 -5.93 8.11 -31.60
C ARG A 56 -7.42 7.80 -31.55
N ARG A 57 -8.27 8.80 -31.31
CA ARG A 57 -9.72 8.60 -31.29
C ARG A 57 -10.31 8.48 -32.69
N LYS A 58 -9.78 9.20 -33.67
CA LYS A 58 -10.19 9.05 -35.08
C LYS A 58 -10.00 7.62 -35.57
N THR A 59 -8.97 6.93 -35.10
CA THR A 59 -8.65 5.53 -35.45
C THR A 59 -9.41 4.48 -34.64
N ARG A 60 -10.19 4.85 -33.60
CA ARG A 60 -10.98 3.91 -32.79
C ARG A 60 -12.45 3.86 -33.23
N ILE A 61 -13.04 2.67 -33.19
CA ILE A 61 -14.47 2.48 -33.43
C ILE A 61 -15.17 2.51 -32.06
N TYR A 62 -16.15 3.40 -31.90
CA TYR A 62 -17.00 3.49 -30.72
C TYR A 62 -18.44 3.21 -31.15
N GLU A 63 -19.20 2.48 -30.34
CA GLU A 63 -20.60 2.13 -30.62
C GLU A 63 -21.54 3.35 -30.59
N LEU A 64 -21.21 4.39 -29.83
CA LEU A 64 -21.99 5.63 -29.75
C LEU A 64 -21.57 6.64 -30.82
N ALA A 65 -22.58 7.30 -31.41
CA ALA A 65 -22.43 8.25 -32.50
C ALA A 65 -21.39 9.34 -32.15
N ARG A 66 -20.43 9.54 -33.06
CA ARG A 66 -19.49 10.66 -33.04
C ARG A 66 -20.28 11.95 -33.27
N LEU A 67 -20.92 12.48 -32.24
CA LEU A 67 -21.56 13.80 -32.32
C LEU A 67 -20.48 14.82 -32.73
N PRO A 68 -20.74 15.67 -33.73
CA PRO A 68 -19.81 16.74 -34.09
C PRO A 68 -19.43 17.56 -32.85
N GLY A 69 -18.13 17.75 -32.62
CA GLY A 69 -17.63 18.47 -31.44
C GLY A 69 -17.57 17.65 -30.14
N TYR A 70 -17.94 16.36 -30.11
CA TYR A 70 -17.85 15.54 -28.89
C TYR A 70 -16.44 15.49 -28.28
N PHE A 71 -15.40 15.48 -29.12
CA PHE A 71 -14.01 15.53 -28.65
C PHE A 71 -13.72 16.83 -27.90
N ASP A 72 -14.04 17.96 -28.50
CA ASP A 72 -13.76 19.29 -27.96
C ASP A 72 -14.64 19.65 -26.77
N GLN A 73 -15.89 19.19 -26.77
CA GLN A 73 -16.87 19.55 -25.74
C GLN A 73 -16.85 18.62 -24.53
N ILE A 74 -16.47 17.34 -24.71
CA ILE A 74 -16.57 16.34 -23.64
C ILE A 74 -15.22 15.69 -23.34
N VAL A 75 -14.59 15.07 -24.35
CA VAL A 75 -13.42 14.20 -24.12
C VAL A 75 -12.21 14.98 -23.64
N TRP A 76 -11.86 16.06 -24.35
CA TRP A 76 -10.67 16.85 -24.03
C TRP A 76 -10.83 17.61 -22.70
N PRO A 77 -11.97 18.28 -22.41
CA PRO A 77 -12.22 18.87 -21.10
C PRO A 77 -12.18 17.85 -19.95
N SER A 78 -12.75 16.65 -20.15
CA SER A 78 -12.72 15.57 -19.14
C SER A 78 -11.28 15.13 -18.85
N TYR A 79 -10.46 14.91 -19.88
CA TYR A 79 -9.03 14.61 -19.68
C TYR A 79 -8.30 15.69 -18.89
N LEU A 80 -8.51 16.97 -19.24
CA LEU A 80 -7.88 18.08 -18.52
C LEU A 80 -8.30 18.11 -17.05
N SER A 81 -9.58 17.86 -16.76
CA SER A 81 -10.09 17.78 -15.38
C SER A 81 -9.40 16.66 -14.57
N HIS A 82 -9.26 15.47 -15.15
CA HIS A 82 -8.54 14.35 -14.52
C HIS A 82 -7.05 14.67 -14.30
N TYR A 83 -6.41 15.29 -15.29
CA TYR A 83 -5.01 15.71 -15.21
C TYR A 83 -4.76 16.77 -14.12
N GLU A 84 -5.64 17.76 -14.01
CA GLU A 84 -5.59 18.78 -12.95
C GLU A 84 -5.81 18.18 -11.56
N THR A 85 -6.72 17.22 -11.43
CA THR A 85 -6.93 16.48 -10.17
C THR A 85 -5.68 15.69 -9.78
N ALA A 86 -5.05 14.98 -10.72
CA ALA A 86 -3.80 14.28 -10.46
C ALA A 86 -2.68 15.23 -10.03
N LYS A 87 -2.51 16.39 -10.71
CA LYS A 87 -1.53 17.41 -10.28
C LYS A 87 -1.79 17.92 -8.87
N ARG A 88 -3.05 18.21 -8.53
CA ARG A 88 -3.41 18.65 -7.18
C ARG A 88 -3.02 17.62 -6.13
N LEU A 89 -3.29 16.34 -6.38
CA LEU A 89 -2.90 15.26 -5.46
C LEU A 89 -1.38 15.14 -5.30
N GLU A 90 -0.62 15.27 -6.40
CA GLU A 90 0.85 15.29 -6.33
C GLU A 90 1.34 16.43 -5.42
N THR A 91 0.78 17.64 -5.55
CA THR A 91 1.14 18.78 -4.67
C THR A 91 0.75 18.57 -3.22
N GLN A 92 -0.23 17.69 -2.95
CA GLN A 92 -0.64 17.28 -1.60
C GLN A 92 0.21 16.13 -1.04
N GLY A 93 1.25 15.70 -1.76
CA GLY A 93 2.19 14.66 -1.32
C GLY A 93 1.79 13.24 -1.74
N VAL A 94 0.74 13.07 -2.55
CA VAL A 94 0.46 11.77 -3.16
C VAL A 94 1.57 11.44 -4.14
N SER A 95 2.08 10.22 -4.07
CA SER A 95 3.15 9.79 -4.96
C SER A 95 2.62 9.50 -6.36
N ILE A 96 2.82 10.45 -7.28
CA ILE A 96 2.39 10.34 -8.68
C ILE A 96 3.61 10.49 -9.60
N SER A 97 3.60 9.82 -10.75
CA SER A 97 4.49 10.10 -11.88
C SER A 97 3.67 10.34 -13.15
N PHE A 98 4.08 11.33 -13.93
CA PHE A 98 3.44 11.66 -15.20
C PHE A 98 4.31 11.15 -16.35
N GLN A 99 3.75 10.26 -17.17
CA GLN A 99 4.47 9.67 -18.32
C GLN A 99 3.77 10.06 -19.62
N SER A 100 4.53 10.56 -20.58
CA SER A 100 3.99 10.85 -21.91
C SER A 100 3.57 9.56 -22.60
N GLY A 101 2.32 9.49 -23.03
CA GLY A 101 1.79 8.36 -23.77
C GLY A 101 2.23 8.33 -25.23
N THR A 102 3.01 9.31 -25.71
CA THR A 102 3.61 9.33 -27.05
C THR A 102 5.05 8.83 -27.07
N ASP A 103 5.67 8.67 -25.90
CA ASP A 103 7.03 8.16 -25.79
C ASP A 103 7.10 6.66 -26.11
N PRO A 104 8.28 6.13 -26.48
CA PRO A 104 8.49 4.70 -26.62
C PRO A 104 8.12 3.93 -25.35
N LEU A 105 7.48 2.77 -25.50
CA LEU A 105 6.97 1.98 -24.37
C LEU A 105 8.08 1.57 -23.41
N ASP A 106 9.23 1.15 -23.92
CA ASP A 106 10.36 0.71 -23.10
C ASP A 106 10.88 1.84 -22.19
N ASP A 107 10.94 3.07 -22.72
CA ASP A 107 11.36 4.25 -21.96
C ASP A 107 10.34 4.57 -20.85
N VAL A 108 9.04 4.48 -21.17
CA VAL A 108 7.95 4.68 -20.20
C VAL A 108 8.04 3.65 -19.08
N ILE A 109 8.23 2.37 -19.43
CA ILE A 109 8.37 1.27 -18.46
C ILE A 109 9.59 1.51 -17.57
N GLN A 110 10.75 1.81 -18.16
CA GLN A 110 11.99 2.00 -17.41
C GLN A 110 11.88 3.17 -16.43
N ARG A 111 11.35 4.32 -16.86
CA ARG A 111 11.13 5.47 -15.97
C ARG A 111 10.12 5.18 -14.87
N THR A 112 9.07 4.44 -15.18
CA THR A 112 8.05 4.03 -14.20
C THR A 112 8.65 3.12 -13.14
N LEU A 113 9.40 2.10 -13.54
CA LEU A 113 10.06 1.18 -12.62
C LEU A 113 11.07 1.91 -11.73
N MET A 114 11.91 2.78 -12.31
CA MET A 114 12.85 3.59 -11.53
C MET A 114 12.15 4.52 -10.54
N ALA A 115 11.03 5.14 -10.92
CA ALA A 115 10.25 5.99 -10.05
C ALA A 115 9.59 5.21 -8.91
N PHE A 116 9.14 3.99 -9.19
CA PHE A 116 8.55 3.07 -8.21
C PHE A 116 9.61 2.57 -7.21
N GLU A 117 10.75 2.07 -7.69
CA GLU A 117 11.83 1.56 -6.84
C GLU A 117 12.36 2.60 -5.85
N LYS A 118 12.53 3.84 -6.30
CA LYS A 118 12.98 4.95 -5.43
C LYS A 118 11.98 5.30 -4.32
N LYS A 119 10.72 4.88 -4.47
CA LYS A 119 9.62 5.17 -3.56
C LYS A 119 9.10 3.92 -2.84
N LEU A 120 9.78 2.78 -3.02
CA LEU A 120 9.45 1.51 -2.38
C LEU A 120 9.97 1.50 -0.93
N TRP A 121 9.39 2.37 -0.11
CA TRP A 121 9.80 2.57 1.28
C TRP A 121 9.19 1.56 2.24
N TYR A 122 8.02 1.03 1.91
CA TYR A 122 7.21 0.27 2.85
C TYR A 122 6.79 -1.08 2.24
N PHE A 123 6.88 -2.13 3.05
CA PHE A 123 6.22 -3.40 2.80
C PHE A 123 5.23 -3.63 3.93
N ILE A 124 3.94 -3.45 3.67
CA ILE A 124 2.89 -3.58 4.70
C ILE A 124 2.01 -4.75 4.31
N LYS A 125 1.78 -5.69 5.23
CA LYS A 125 0.74 -6.72 5.09
C LYS A 125 -0.05 -6.93 6.37
N VAL A 126 -1.34 -7.08 6.19
CA VAL A 126 -2.30 -7.62 7.16
C VAL A 126 -2.86 -8.88 6.51
N GLN A 127 -2.57 -10.05 7.08
CA GLN A 127 -2.83 -11.34 6.42
C GLN A 127 -3.08 -12.48 7.41
N PRO A 128 -3.83 -13.53 7.07
CA PRO A 128 -4.01 -14.68 7.96
C PRO A 128 -2.82 -15.67 7.95
N SER A 129 -2.08 -15.71 6.84
CA SER A 129 -0.98 -16.64 6.61
C SER A 129 0.26 -16.33 7.45
N GLN A 130 1.10 -17.35 7.67
CA GLN A 130 2.36 -17.21 8.39
C GLN A 130 3.29 -16.17 7.76
N ILE A 131 4.10 -15.52 8.60
CA ILE A 131 5.02 -14.46 8.18
C ILE A 131 6.30 -15.08 7.63
N ASP A 132 6.63 -14.77 6.37
CA ASP A 132 7.88 -15.16 5.73
C ASP A 132 9.00 -14.17 6.09
N MET A 133 9.80 -14.52 7.09
CA MET A 133 10.92 -13.69 7.53
C MET A 133 11.92 -13.38 6.42
N LYS A 134 12.18 -14.34 5.53
CA LYS A 134 13.22 -14.17 4.51
C LYS A 134 12.82 -13.10 3.52
N LYS A 135 11.54 -13.03 3.19
CA LYS A 135 10.97 -11.98 2.35
C LYS A 135 11.13 -10.59 2.95
N LEU A 136 10.88 -10.45 4.26
CA LEU A 136 11.02 -9.17 4.96
C LEU A 136 12.48 -8.72 5.01
N GLU A 137 13.39 -9.64 5.34
CA GLU A 137 14.84 -9.39 5.31
C GLU A 137 15.32 -8.97 3.92
N ASN A 138 14.91 -9.70 2.88
CA ASN A 138 15.28 -9.36 1.50
C ASN A 138 14.76 -7.98 1.09
N PHE A 139 13.54 -7.62 1.51
CA PHE A 139 12.97 -6.31 1.24
C PHE A 139 13.80 -5.20 1.91
N VAL A 140 14.18 -5.33 3.18
CA VAL A 140 14.91 -4.26 3.90
C VAL A 140 16.42 -4.25 3.62
N THR A 141 16.97 -5.29 2.99
CA THR A 141 18.40 -5.36 2.69
C THR A 141 18.73 -4.47 1.49
N LEU A 142 19.53 -3.43 1.74
CA LEU A 142 19.94 -2.47 0.73
C LEU A 142 21.46 -2.23 0.76
N PRO A 143 22.10 -1.93 -0.38
CA PRO A 143 23.54 -1.69 -0.44
C PRO A 143 24.04 -0.52 0.44
N ASN A 144 23.18 0.46 0.73
CA ASN A 144 23.48 1.62 1.56
C ASN A 144 23.10 1.44 3.05
N CYS A 145 22.55 0.29 3.45
CA CYS A 145 22.18 0.02 4.84
C CYS A 145 23.23 -0.85 5.54
N GLY A 146 23.82 -0.33 6.62
CA GLY A 146 24.72 -1.08 7.49
C GLY A 146 24.02 -1.75 8.67
N ALA A 147 22.74 -1.47 8.89
CA ALA A 147 21.98 -2.02 10.01
C ALA A 147 20.55 -2.39 9.63
N ILE A 148 20.09 -3.50 10.20
CA ILE A 148 18.71 -3.96 10.17
C ILE A 148 18.29 -4.22 11.63
N SER A 149 17.10 -3.75 12.01
CA SER A 149 16.52 -3.98 13.33
C SER A 149 15.16 -4.67 13.18
N THR A 150 15.02 -5.83 13.82
CA THR A 150 13.83 -6.68 13.73
C THR A 150 13.18 -6.82 15.10
N PHE A 151 11.88 -6.55 15.16
CA PHE A 151 11.01 -6.88 16.28
C PHE A 151 10.03 -7.99 15.86
N ILE A 152 9.89 -9.00 16.71
CA ILE A 152 8.99 -10.13 16.53
C ILE A 152 8.16 -10.27 17.80
N GLU A 153 6.84 -10.16 17.67
CA GLU A 153 5.92 -10.53 18.75
C GLU A 153 5.45 -11.97 18.56
N THR A 154 5.56 -12.77 19.62
CA THR A 154 5.15 -14.18 19.61
C THR A 154 4.01 -14.43 20.60
N THR A 155 3.07 -15.31 20.25
CA THR A 155 2.01 -15.71 21.18
C THR A 155 2.58 -16.51 22.35
N ARG A 156 2.32 -16.03 23.57
CA ARG A 156 2.69 -16.74 24.81
C ARG A 156 1.65 -17.79 25.18
N ASN A 157 2.08 -18.81 25.92
CA ASN A 157 1.22 -19.91 26.38
C ASN A 157 0.43 -19.61 27.67
N ASN A 158 0.53 -18.38 28.20
CA ASN A 158 -0.13 -18.01 29.45
C ASN A 158 -0.62 -16.55 29.43
N PHE A 159 -1.76 -16.31 30.08
CA PHE A 159 -2.29 -14.99 30.37
C PHE A 159 -3.19 -15.05 31.61
N LYS A 160 -2.94 -14.18 32.60
CA LYS A 160 -3.70 -14.12 33.87
C LYS A 160 -3.91 -15.51 34.51
N ASP A 161 -2.84 -16.28 34.66
CA ASP A 161 -2.80 -17.64 35.22
C ASP A 161 -3.61 -18.71 34.46
N LYS A 162 -4.12 -18.38 33.27
CA LYS A 162 -4.76 -19.33 32.36
C LYS A 162 -3.82 -19.78 31.25
N LYS A 163 -3.96 -21.03 30.83
CA LYS A 163 -3.23 -21.60 29.70
C LYS A 163 -3.87 -21.18 28.38
N VAL A 164 -3.13 -20.43 27.58
CA VAL A 164 -3.55 -19.94 26.25
C VAL A 164 -3.09 -20.93 25.20
N ILE A 165 -3.97 -21.28 24.26
CA ILE A 165 -3.66 -22.17 23.11
C ILE A 165 -3.43 -21.39 21.82
N SER A 166 -4.08 -20.24 21.67
CA SER A 166 -3.93 -19.34 20.53
C SER A 166 -4.48 -17.96 20.85
N LEU A 167 -4.08 -16.97 20.05
CA LEU A 167 -4.76 -15.69 19.94
C LEU A 167 -5.59 -15.67 18.66
N GLU A 168 -6.69 -14.94 18.68
CA GLU A 168 -7.48 -14.63 17.50
C GLU A 168 -7.50 -13.11 17.30
N TYR A 169 -7.09 -12.67 16.11
CA TYR A 169 -6.95 -11.25 15.79
C TYR A 169 -7.96 -10.83 14.72
N GLU A 170 -8.64 -9.71 14.96
CA GLU A 170 -9.62 -9.13 14.03
C GLU A 170 -9.34 -7.65 13.82
N CYS A 171 -9.58 -7.16 12.60
CA CYS A 171 -9.49 -5.74 12.28
C CYS A 171 -10.29 -5.36 11.03
N SER A 172 -10.63 -4.08 10.92
CA SER A 172 -10.94 -3.46 9.62
C SER A 172 -9.64 -3.33 8.83
N GLU A 173 -9.43 -4.18 7.82
CA GLU A 173 -8.17 -4.22 7.06
C GLU A 173 -7.83 -2.87 6.43
N SER A 174 -8.77 -2.20 5.75
CA SER A 174 -8.53 -0.89 5.12
C SER A 174 -8.06 0.15 6.13
N THR A 175 -8.71 0.21 7.29
CA THR A 175 -8.33 1.12 8.38
C THR A 175 -6.95 0.75 8.96
N ALA A 176 -6.66 -0.54 9.12
CA ALA A 176 -5.35 -0.98 9.60
C ALA A 176 -4.22 -0.58 8.63
N TYR A 177 -4.40 -0.80 7.32
CA TYR A 177 -3.45 -0.36 6.30
C TYR A 177 -3.26 1.16 6.29
N GLU A 178 -4.35 1.94 6.36
CA GLU A 178 -4.28 3.40 6.41
C GLU A 178 -3.48 3.89 7.63
N GLU A 179 -3.76 3.38 8.82
CA GLU A 179 -3.06 3.79 10.05
C GLU A 179 -1.61 3.34 10.08
N ILE A 180 -1.30 2.10 9.66
CA ILE A 180 0.10 1.63 9.58
C ILE A 180 0.89 2.49 8.58
N ARG A 181 0.30 2.85 7.44
CA ARG A 181 0.97 3.73 6.46
C ARG A 181 1.24 5.11 7.02
N LYS A 182 0.28 5.71 7.74
CA LYS A 182 0.49 7.00 8.43
C LYS A 182 1.63 6.91 9.44
N ILE A 183 1.64 5.87 10.26
CA ILE A 183 2.71 5.62 11.25
C ILE A 183 4.08 5.48 10.55
N CYS A 184 4.15 4.78 9.41
CA CYS A 184 5.39 4.67 8.63
C CYS A 184 5.87 6.03 8.10
N GLN A 185 4.94 6.86 7.60
CA GLN A 185 5.27 8.22 7.15
C GLN A 185 5.78 9.09 8.30
N GLU A 186 5.14 9.06 9.47
CA GLU A 186 5.60 9.79 10.65
C GLU A 186 6.96 9.28 11.15
N THR A 187 7.18 7.96 11.11
CA THR A 187 8.47 7.34 11.45
C THR A 187 9.57 7.87 10.55
N ARG A 188 9.37 7.94 9.23
CA ARG A 188 10.38 8.51 8.31
C ARG A 188 10.64 10.00 8.54
N LYS A 189 9.60 10.77 8.86
CA LYS A 189 9.78 12.19 9.20
C LYS A 189 10.63 12.38 10.46
N LYS A 190 10.49 11.46 11.42
CA LYS A 190 11.24 11.46 12.69
C LYS A 190 12.65 10.90 12.56
N PHE A 191 12.84 9.85 11.78
CA PHE A 191 14.09 9.13 11.59
C PHE A 191 14.50 9.20 10.11
N LEU A 192 15.26 10.26 9.76
CA LEU A 192 15.54 10.62 8.36
C LEU A 192 16.35 9.57 7.60
N ASP A 193 17.20 8.81 8.30
CA ASP A 193 18.08 7.81 7.70
C ASP A 193 17.43 6.41 7.59
N ILE A 194 16.13 6.30 7.86
CA ILE A 194 15.38 5.06 7.60
C ILE A 194 15.18 4.90 6.09
N GLU A 195 15.66 3.78 5.56
CA GLU A 195 15.61 3.48 4.14
C GLU A 195 14.35 2.68 3.80
N ARG A 196 14.17 1.51 4.44
CA ARG A 196 12.99 0.66 4.28
C ARG A 196 12.41 0.19 5.60
N ILE A 197 11.08 0.08 5.64
CA ILE A 197 10.28 -0.45 6.75
C ILE A 197 9.42 -1.60 6.20
N ALA A 198 9.46 -2.76 6.83
CA ALA A 198 8.56 -3.87 6.57
C ALA A 198 7.74 -4.17 7.82
N ILE A 199 6.42 -4.29 7.68
CA ILE A 199 5.48 -4.54 8.77
C ILE A 199 4.49 -5.59 8.29
N VAL A 200 4.46 -6.72 8.98
CA VAL A 200 3.45 -7.75 8.74
C VAL A 200 2.73 -8.06 10.04
N HIS A 201 1.41 -7.92 10.04
CA HIS A 201 0.55 -8.31 11.15
C HIS A 201 -0.32 -9.49 10.72
N ARG A 202 -0.34 -10.56 11.52
CA ARG A 202 -1.23 -11.69 11.30
C ARG A 202 -2.61 -11.42 11.87
N ILE A 203 -3.64 -11.80 11.11
CA ILE A 203 -5.04 -11.81 11.55
C ILE A 203 -5.58 -13.24 11.60
N GLY A 204 -6.74 -13.44 12.20
CA GLY A 204 -7.29 -14.76 12.49
C GLY A 204 -6.49 -15.47 13.58
N LYS A 205 -6.46 -16.80 13.52
CA LYS A 205 -5.88 -17.65 14.57
C LYS A 205 -4.35 -17.70 14.49
N VAL A 206 -3.69 -17.35 15.59
CA VAL A 206 -2.23 -17.40 15.77
C VAL A 206 -1.89 -18.28 16.96
N GLY A 207 -1.24 -19.42 16.72
CA GLY A 207 -0.90 -20.40 17.75
C GLY A 207 0.21 -19.93 18.69
N VAL A 208 0.34 -20.58 19.85
CA VAL A 208 1.48 -20.38 20.77
C VAL A 208 2.82 -20.57 20.05
N GLY A 209 3.75 -19.63 20.27
CA GLY A 209 5.07 -19.61 19.64
C GLY A 209 5.09 -19.06 18.21
N GLU A 210 3.92 -18.88 17.58
CA GLU A 210 3.84 -18.26 16.26
C GLU A 210 3.92 -16.72 16.36
N TYR A 211 4.33 -16.09 15.25
CA TYR A 211 4.53 -14.65 15.15
C TYR A 211 3.19 -13.95 14.91
N SER A 212 2.81 -13.00 15.76
CA SER A 212 1.60 -12.17 15.56
C SER A 212 1.92 -10.92 14.75
N ILE A 213 3.05 -10.27 15.03
CA ILE A 213 3.53 -9.11 14.28
C ILE A 213 5.04 -9.18 14.12
N VAL A 214 5.52 -8.80 12.94
CA VAL A 214 6.94 -8.59 12.66
C VAL A 214 7.12 -7.19 12.09
N ILE A 215 8.09 -6.46 12.64
CA ILE A 215 8.53 -5.15 12.15
C ILE A 215 10.01 -5.25 11.86
N VAL A 216 10.42 -4.84 10.66
CA VAL A 216 11.82 -4.80 10.26
C VAL A 216 12.12 -3.42 9.69
N THR A 217 13.18 -2.79 10.17
CA THR A 217 13.65 -1.50 9.65
C THR A 217 15.10 -1.61 9.21
N SER A 218 15.49 -0.75 8.27
CA SER A 218 16.86 -0.65 7.77
C SER A 218 17.33 0.80 7.72
N SER A 219 18.59 1.01 8.03
CA SER A 219 19.26 2.31 7.98
C SER A 219 20.77 2.14 7.76
N PRO A 220 21.49 3.20 7.35
CA PRO A 220 22.95 3.21 7.30
C PRO A 220 23.61 2.85 8.64
N HIS A 221 23.03 3.29 9.77
CA HIS A 221 23.59 3.11 11.10
C HIS A 221 22.58 2.51 12.09
N ARG A 222 23.08 1.72 13.05
CA ARG A 222 22.25 0.90 13.97
C ARG A 222 21.27 1.69 14.83
N LYS A 223 21.58 2.93 15.18
CA LYS A 223 20.81 3.70 16.17
C LYS A 223 19.40 3.94 15.64
N GLU A 224 19.31 4.48 14.42
CA GLU A 224 18.05 4.84 13.78
C GLU A 224 17.18 3.61 13.53
N ALA A 225 17.75 2.49 13.05
CA ALA A 225 17.01 1.24 12.90
C ALA A 225 16.40 0.75 14.22
N ILE A 226 17.17 0.75 15.31
CA ILE A 226 16.69 0.29 16.63
C ILE A 226 15.58 1.22 17.15
N GLU A 227 15.82 2.53 17.14
CA GLU A 227 14.86 3.51 17.66
C GLU A 227 13.57 3.56 16.83
N ALA A 228 13.67 3.46 15.50
CA ALA A 228 12.52 3.42 14.61
C ALA A 228 11.69 2.14 14.81
N THR A 229 12.31 0.97 14.95
CA THR A 229 11.58 -0.28 15.21
C THR A 229 10.81 -0.20 16.52
N SER A 230 11.42 0.34 17.59
CA SER A 230 10.74 0.54 18.88
C SER A 230 9.57 1.52 18.75
N PHE A 231 9.79 2.65 18.07
CA PHE A 231 8.74 3.64 17.85
C PHE A 231 7.56 3.07 17.05
N LEU A 232 7.83 2.27 16.02
CA LEU A 232 6.80 1.64 15.19
C LEU A 232 5.90 0.71 15.99
N ILE A 233 6.45 -0.18 16.84
CA ILE A 233 5.62 -1.10 17.62
C ILE A 233 4.74 -0.35 18.62
N ASP A 234 5.29 0.66 19.30
CA ASP A 234 4.55 1.45 20.29
C ASP A 234 3.38 2.19 19.62
N MET A 235 3.63 2.82 18.47
CA MET A 235 2.60 3.50 17.69
C MET A 235 1.55 2.53 17.15
N ILE A 236 1.96 1.36 16.66
CA ILE A 236 1.02 0.35 16.14
C ILE A 236 0.08 -0.13 17.24
N LYS A 237 0.61 -0.46 18.42
CA LYS A 237 -0.20 -0.90 19.57
C LYS A 237 -1.12 0.20 20.09
N SER A 238 -0.77 1.48 19.91
CA SER A 238 -1.57 2.61 20.37
C SER A 238 -2.64 3.06 19.38
N CYS A 239 -2.39 2.97 18.07
CA CYS A 239 -3.18 3.67 17.05
C CYS A 239 -3.92 2.73 16.09
N VAL A 240 -3.44 1.51 15.87
CA VAL A 240 -4.01 0.62 14.86
C VAL A 240 -5.12 -0.24 15.51
N PRO A 241 -6.36 -0.21 14.98
CA PRO A 241 -7.50 -0.90 15.58
C PRO A 241 -7.49 -2.40 15.26
N ILE A 242 -6.52 -3.13 15.81
CA ILE A 242 -6.42 -4.59 15.75
C ILE A 242 -6.76 -5.15 17.13
N PHE A 243 -7.87 -5.88 17.19
CA PHE A 243 -8.36 -6.48 18.41
C PHE A 243 -7.81 -7.89 18.56
N LYS A 244 -7.43 -8.25 19.78
CA LYS A 244 -6.95 -9.60 20.11
C LYS A 244 -7.92 -10.26 21.08
N LYS A 245 -8.09 -11.56 20.89
CA LYS A 245 -8.84 -12.43 21.79
C LYS A 245 -7.96 -13.59 22.22
N GLU A 246 -7.91 -13.87 23.51
CA GLU A 246 -7.23 -15.05 24.02
C GLU A 246 -8.16 -16.27 23.93
N ILE A 247 -7.66 -17.37 23.37
CA ILE A 247 -8.35 -18.67 23.38
C ILE A 247 -7.66 -19.57 24.40
N TYR A 248 -8.43 -20.06 25.37
CA TYR A 248 -7.93 -20.88 26.48
C TYR A 248 -8.15 -22.38 26.22
N GLU A 249 -7.38 -23.22 26.92
CA GLU A 249 -7.48 -24.69 26.81
C GLU A 249 -8.86 -25.23 27.25
N ASP A 250 -9.54 -24.55 28.18
CA ASP A 250 -10.88 -24.90 28.67
C ASP A 250 -12.01 -24.53 27.69
N GLY A 251 -11.67 -23.99 26.51
CA GLY A 251 -12.61 -23.53 25.49
C GLY A 251 -13.22 -22.16 25.76
N SER A 252 -12.90 -21.52 26.89
CA SER A 252 -13.28 -20.13 27.14
C SER A 252 -12.45 -19.16 26.30
N ASN A 253 -12.96 -17.94 26.13
CA ASN A 253 -12.26 -16.84 25.47
C ASN A 253 -12.53 -15.50 26.16
N SER A 254 -11.67 -14.50 25.94
CA SER A 254 -11.77 -13.15 26.52
C SER A 254 -12.57 -12.15 25.70
#